data_AF-A0AA41WA09-F1
#
_entry.id   AF-A0AA41WA09-F1
#
_cell.length_a   1.000
_cell.length_b   1.000
_cell.length_c   1.000
_cell.angle_alpha   90.00
_cell.angle_beta   90.00
_cell.angle_gamma   90.00
#
_symmetry.space_group_name_H-M   'P 1'
#
loop_
_entity.id
_entity.type
_entity.pdbx_description
1 polymer ?
#
loop_
_entity_poly.entity_id
_entity_poly.type
_entity_poly.pdbx_seq_one_letter_code
_entity_poly.pdbx_strand_id
1 'polypeptide(L)' 'MGYCPRCGENPPWGARATASASRQRRPVRVVAGSKIVRLPQGLKEGDRVRYGGVLFEVRRSGEVIELHLIGR' A
#
# COMPACT_ATOMS: atom_id res chain seq x y z
N MET A 1 -32.01 -1.57 -13.85
CA MET A 1 -30.91 -1.75 -12.88
C MET A 1 -29.65 -2.08 -13.67
N GLY A 2 -28.70 -1.15 -13.76
CA GLY A 2 -27.49 -1.33 -14.56
C GLY A 2 -26.37 -1.98 -13.76
N TYR A 3 -25.74 -3.00 -14.33
CA TYR A 3 -24.51 -3.57 -13.77
C TYR A 3 -23.42 -2.48 -13.76
N CYS A 4 -22.90 -2.16 -12.58
CA CYS A 4 -21.77 -1.27 -12.40
C CYS A 4 -20.48 -2.12 -12.33
N PRO A 5 -19.74 -2.32 -13.45
CA PRO A 5 -18.57 -3.19 -13.48
C PRO A 5 -17.43 -2.71 -12.58
N ARG A 6 -17.49 -1.47 -12.08
CA ARG A 6 -16.43 -0.84 -11.27
C ARG A 6 -16.77 -0.76 -9.78
N CYS A 7 -17.97 -1.17 -9.37
CA CYS A 7 -18.42 -1.01 -8.01
C CYS A 7 -17.83 -2.07 -7.03
N GLY A 8 -17.20 -3.15 -7.54
CA GLY A 8 -16.58 -4.21 -6.73
C GLY A 8 -15.04 -4.20 -6.68
N GLU A 9 -14.37 -3.63 -7.69
CA GLU A 9 -12.90 -3.70 -7.83
C GLU A 9 -12.26 -2.31 -7.91
N ASN A 10 -12.55 -1.45 -6.94
CA ASN A 10 -11.81 -0.20 -6.78
C ASN A 10 -11.02 -0.22 -5.47
N PRO A 11 -10.01 -1.10 -5.32
CA PRO A 11 -9.05 -0.90 -4.24
C PRO A 11 -8.48 0.52 -4.43
N PRO A 12 -8.26 1.29 -3.35
CA PRO A 12 -7.69 2.64 -3.46
C PRO A 12 -6.30 2.63 -4.15
N TRP A 13 -5.73 1.44 -4.32
CA TRP A 13 -4.47 1.14 -4.99
C TRP A 13 -4.63 0.55 -6.41
N GLY A 14 -5.83 0.48 -6.99
CA GLY A 14 -6.13 0.08 -8.38
C GLY A 14 -5.70 -1.35 -8.80
N ALA A 15 -6.60 -2.11 -9.43
CA ALA A 15 -6.34 -3.49 -9.90
C ALA A 15 -5.26 -3.61 -11.00
N ARG A 16 -4.94 -2.50 -11.69
CA ARG A 16 -3.95 -2.44 -12.78
C ARG A 16 -2.94 -1.32 -12.51
N ALA A 17 -1.92 -1.62 -11.71
CA ALA A 17 -0.72 -0.79 -11.68
C ALA A 17 0.06 -1.07 -12.97
N THR A 18 0.00 -0.17 -13.96
CA THR A 18 1.04 -0.15 -14.99
C THR A 18 2.36 0.18 -14.30
N ALA A 19 3.48 -0.45 -14.71
CA ALA A 19 4.79 -0.24 -14.09
C ALA A 19 5.19 1.25 -14.02
N SER A 20 4.70 2.06 -14.97
CA SER A 20 4.88 3.52 -15.00
C SER A 20 4.07 4.26 -13.90
N ALA A 21 2.85 3.79 -13.57
CA ALA A 21 2.01 4.39 -12.53
C ALA A 21 2.54 4.11 -11.09
N SER A 22 3.34 3.06 -10.90
CA SER A 22 3.92 2.73 -9.58
C SER A 22 4.89 3.80 -9.08
N ARG A 23 5.60 4.50 -10.00
CA ARG A 23 6.56 5.55 -9.64
C ARG A 23 5.91 6.89 -9.27
N GLN A 24 4.67 7.14 -9.70
CA GLN A 24 3.96 8.40 -9.43
C GLN A 24 3.05 8.35 -8.20
N ARG A 25 2.78 7.18 -7.63
CA ARG A 25 1.90 7.07 -6.47
C ARG A 25 2.64 7.43 -5.20
N ARG A 26 2.08 8.39 -4.46
CA ARG A 26 2.58 8.75 -3.13
C ARG A 26 2.60 7.51 -2.23
N PRO A 27 3.65 7.32 -1.42
CA PRO A 27 3.70 6.19 -0.51
C PRO A 27 2.57 6.27 0.52
N VAL A 28 2.09 5.11 0.98
CA VAL A 28 1.11 5.06 2.05
C VAL A 28 1.83 5.35 3.36
N ARG A 29 1.41 6.37 4.08
CA ARG A 29 2.04 6.78 5.34
C ARG A 29 1.21 6.26 6.50
N VAL A 30 1.83 5.47 7.35
CA VAL A 30 1.20 4.85 8.52
C VAL A 30 1.98 5.27 9.75
N VAL A 31 1.32 5.85 10.74
CA VAL A 31 1.96 6.16 12.02
C VAL A 31 2.35 4.86 12.72
N ALA A 32 3.58 4.78 13.23
CA ALA A 32 4.07 3.66 14.01
C ALA A 32 3.16 3.46 15.23
N GLY A 33 2.57 2.26 15.36
CA GLY A 33 1.58 1.98 16.41
C GLY A 33 0.13 2.33 16.06
N SER A 34 -0.19 2.66 14.80
CA SER A 34 -1.57 2.79 14.33
C SER A 34 -2.39 1.55 14.69
N LYS A 35 -3.53 1.74 15.38
CA LYS A 35 -4.49 0.67 15.69
C LYS A 35 -5.44 0.34 14.54
N ILE A 36 -5.55 1.27 13.59
CA ILE A 36 -6.42 1.17 12.42
C ILE A 36 -5.76 0.28 11.37
N VAL A 37 -4.47 0.52 11.10
CA VAL A 37 -3.69 -0.23 10.12
C VAL A 37 -2.85 -1.26 10.85
N ARG A 38 -3.27 -2.54 10.76
CA ARG A 38 -2.52 -3.64 11.36
C ARG A 38 -1.35 -4.03 10.45
N LEU A 39 -0.16 -3.53 10.77
CA LEU A 39 1.09 -4.00 10.19
C LEU A 39 1.76 -5.02 11.11
N PRO A 40 2.56 -5.96 10.58
CA PRO A 40 3.41 -6.82 11.39
C PRO A 40 4.26 -6.00 12.38
N GLN A 41 4.39 -6.49 13.60
CA GLN A 41 5.26 -5.86 14.59
C GLN A 41 6.72 -6.07 14.19
N GLY A 42 7.56 -5.05 14.41
CA GLY A 42 9.00 -5.16 14.17
C GLY A 42 9.44 -5.00 12.71
N LEU A 43 8.59 -4.44 11.83
CA LEU A 43 9.00 -4.09 10.46
C LEU A 43 10.25 -3.20 10.48
N LYS A 44 11.23 -3.62 9.69
CA LYS A 44 12.49 -2.93 9.45
C LYS A 44 12.45 -2.20 8.11
N GLU A 45 13.39 -1.28 7.94
CA GLU A 45 13.60 -0.63 6.65
C GLU A 45 14.02 -1.67 5.59
N GLY A 46 13.42 -1.58 4.40
CA GLY A 46 13.60 -2.53 3.31
C GLY A 46 12.71 -3.78 3.37
N ASP A 47 11.98 -3.99 4.47
CA ASP A 47 11.07 -5.14 4.58
C ASP A 47 9.96 -5.07 3.53
N ARG A 48 9.48 -6.24 3.11
CA ARG A 48 8.37 -6.35 2.17
C ARG A 48 7.10 -6.77 2.91
N VAL A 49 6.03 -5.99 2.76
CA VAL A 49 4.75 -6.27 3.41
C VAL A 49 3.62 -6.30 2.39
N ARG A 50 2.69 -7.24 2.56
CA ARG A 50 1.42 -7.24 1.82
C ARG A 50 0.35 -6.53 2.61
N TYR A 51 -0.27 -5.52 2.01
CA TYR A 51 -1.38 -4.78 2.58
C TYR A 51 -2.46 -4.57 1.53
N GLY A 52 -3.72 -4.89 1.84
CA GLY A 52 -4.83 -4.77 0.89
C GLY A 52 -4.62 -5.55 -0.42
N GLY A 53 -3.91 -6.69 -0.37
CA GLY A 53 -3.61 -7.52 -1.54
C GLY A 53 -2.42 -7.05 -2.41
N VAL A 54 -1.75 -5.98 -2.00
CA VAL A 54 -0.67 -5.33 -2.77
C VAL A 54 0.64 -5.40 -1.99
N LEU A 55 1.77 -5.56 -2.69
CA LEU A 55 3.10 -5.67 -2.09
C LEU A 55 3.77 -4.29 -2.00
N PHE A 56 4.32 -3.99 -0.83
CA PHE A 56 5.01 -2.74 -0.55
C PHE A 56 6.40 -2.98 0.05
N GLU A 57 7.32 -2.07 -0.21
CA GLU A 57 8.59 -1.91 0.49
C GLU A 57 8.38 -0.95 1.65
N VAL A 58 8.87 -1.31 2.83
CA VAL A 58 8.82 -0.50 4.03
C VAL A 58 10.00 0.45 4.04
N ARG A 59 9.71 1.74 4.17
CA ARG A 59 10.69 2.77 4.53
C ARG A 59 10.28 3.41 5.84
N ARG A 60 11.24 3.67 6.71
CA ARG A 60 10.96 4.23 8.04
C ARG A 60 11.47 5.66 8.09
N SER A 61 10.59 6.58 8.44
CA SER A 61 10.90 8.00 8.62
C SER A 61 10.45 8.41 10.02
N GLY A 62 11.33 8.19 11.00
CA GLY A 62 11.02 8.39 12.42
C GLY A 62 9.81 7.57 12.88
N GLU A 63 8.76 8.27 13.31
CA GLU A 63 7.50 7.70 13.79
C GLU A 63 6.53 7.30 12.67
N VAL A 64 6.93 7.46 11.40
CA VAL A 64 6.10 7.12 10.24
C VAL A 64 6.71 5.97 9.46
N ILE A 65 5.89 4.97 9.19
CA ILE A 65 6.16 3.88 8.26
C ILE A 65 5.58 4.27 6.91
N GLU A 66 6.45 4.40 5.91
CA GLU A 66 6.07 4.64 4.52
C GLU A 66 6.08 3.32 3.75
N LEU A 67 4.95 2.99 3.14
CA LEU A 67 4.79 1.81 2.30
C LEU A 67 4.89 2.26 0.84
N HIS A 68 6.00 1.89 0.20
CA HIS A 68 6.31 2.21 -1.19
C HIS A 68 5.86 1.05 -2.07
N LEU A 69 5.03 1.32 -3.06
CA LEU A 69 4.47 0.27 -3.91
C LEU A 69 5.60 -0.42 -4.69
N ILE A 70 5.75 -1.73 -4.50
CA ILE A 70 6.61 -2.54 -5.36
C ILE A 70 5.75 -2.98 -6.52
N GLY A 71 6.04 -2.43 -7.71
CA GLY A 71 5.33 -2.76 -8.94
C GLY A 71 5.30 -4.27 -9.19
N ARG A 72 4.20 -4.73 -9.80
CA ARG A 72 4.11 -6.09 -10.32
C ARG A 72 4.98 -6.24 -11.57
#